data_AF-A0A968X8E6-F1
#
_entry.id   AF-A0A968X8E6-F1
#
_cell.length_a   1.000
_cell.length_b   1.000
_cell.length_c   1.000
_cell.angle_alpha   90.00
_cell.angle_beta   90.00
_cell.angle_gamma   90.00
#
_symmetry.space_group_name_H-M   'P 1'
#
loop_
_entity.id
_entity.type
_entity.pdbx_description
1 polymer ?
#
loop_
_entity_poly.entity_id
_entity_poly.type
_entity_poly.pdbx_seq_one_letter_code
_entity_poly.pdbx_strand_id
1 'polypeptide(L)'
;MQLPMPKYLMTAIGGTHLSVSDPRSFNRTLADSTLVKEKRGAEMDGLRSALRGVTLAYASQMTTQGKVYLPFLSAGYVQGRSTGAVGLRLNQSLPGSVTKFLELAAR
;
A
#
# COMPACT_ATOMS: atom_id res chain seq x y z
N MET A 1 -16.66 -14.23 -1.53
CA MET A 1 -16.98 -12.79 -1.46
C MET A 1 -16.22 -12.01 -2.52
N GLN A 2 -16.92 -11.36 -3.45
CA GLN A 2 -16.31 -10.36 -4.32
C GLN A 2 -16.33 -9.03 -3.57
N LEU A 3 -15.19 -8.35 -3.54
CA LEU A 3 -15.11 -7.04 -2.95
C LEU A 3 -16.07 -6.09 -3.73
N PRO A 4 -17.08 -5.45 -3.10
CA PRO A 4 -18.00 -4.55 -3.79
C PRO A 4 -17.22 -3.36 -4.40
N MET A 5 -17.42 -3.12 -5.70
CA MET A 5 -16.70 -2.14 -6.53
C MET A 5 -15.17 -2.40 -6.57
N PRO A 6 -14.40 -1.92 -7.57
CA PRO A 6 -13.04 -2.42 -7.76
C PRO A 6 -12.17 -2.09 -6.54
N LYS A 7 -11.88 -3.11 -5.72
CA LYS A 7 -11.02 -2.97 -4.55
C LYS A 7 -9.62 -3.46 -4.88
N TYR A 8 -8.66 -2.73 -4.34
CA TYR A 8 -7.26 -3.00 -4.49
C TYR A 8 -6.66 -3.26 -3.11
N LEU A 9 -5.91 -4.35 -2.98
CA LEU A 9 -5.11 -4.62 -1.79
C LEU A 9 -3.63 -4.42 -2.14
N MET A 10 -3.04 -3.37 -1.59
CA MET A 10 -1.60 -3.16 -1.62
C MET A 10 -0.97 -3.75 -0.35
N THR A 11 0.07 -4.56 -0.51
CA THR A 11 0.81 -5.17 0.60
C THR A 11 2.25 -4.69 0.59
N ALA A 12 2.73 -4.25 1.75
CA ALA A 12 4.11 -3.87 1.99
C ALA A 12 4.78 -4.90 2.92
N ILE A 13 5.55 -5.82 2.33
CA ILE A 13 6.24 -6.89 3.06
C ILE A 13 7.55 -6.32 3.63
N GLY A 14 7.65 -6.31 4.95
CA GLY A 14 8.81 -5.76 5.65
C GLY A 14 8.68 -4.28 6.03
N GLY A 15 7.53 -3.64 5.78
CA GLY A 15 7.20 -2.31 6.31
C GLY A 15 6.64 -2.37 7.74
N THR A 16 6.65 -1.22 8.42
CA THR A 16 6.03 -1.00 9.74
C THR A 16 4.92 0.07 9.61
N HIS A 17 4.18 0.31 10.70
CA HIS A 17 3.02 1.21 10.67
C HIS A 17 3.40 2.62 10.19
N LEU A 18 4.55 3.15 10.61
CA LEU A 18 5.01 4.48 10.23
C LEU A 18 5.78 4.53 8.90
N SER A 19 5.96 3.40 8.19
CA SER A 19 6.67 3.41 6.90
C SER A 19 5.99 4.23 5.81
N VAL A 20 4.67 4.45 5.93
CA VAL A 20 3.87 5.23 4.99
C VAL A 20 3.81 6.73 5.32
N SER A 21 4.29 7.13 6.50
CA SER A 21 4.26 8.50 6.98
C SER A 21 5.19 9.43 6.17
N ASP A 22 4.86 10.73 6.08
CA ASP A 22 5.80 11.74 5.57
C ASP A 22 6.95 11.89 6.58
N PRO A 23 8.21 11.61 6.20
CA PRO A 23 9.37 11.71 7.08
C PRO A 23 9.57 13.11 7.67
N ARG A 24 9.06 14.15 6.99
CA ARG A 24 9.19 15.56 7.41
C ARG A 24 8.19 15.97 8.48
N SER A 25 7.12 15.19 8.65
CA SER A 25 6.01 15.54 9.54
C SER A 25 6.17 15.00 10.97
N PHE A 26 7.27 14.30 11.27
CA PHE A 26 7.48 13.67 12.58
C PHE A 26 8.53 14.40 13.41
N ASN A 27 8.17 14.69 14.66
CA ASN A 27 9.14 15.06 15.69
C ASN A 27 9.97 13.81 16.08
N ARG A 28 11.30 13.92 16.08
CA ARG A 28 12.21 12.81 16.45
C ARG A 28 11.87 12.19 17.80
N THR A 29 11.43 13.00 18.77
CA THR A 29 11.13 12.52 20.13
C THR A 29 9.98 11.50 20.19
N LEU A 30 8.96 11.65 19.36
CA LEU A 30 7.84 10.69 19.26
C LEU A 30 8.27 9.38 18.61
N ALA A 31 9.28 9.44 17.75
CA ALA A 31 9.76 8.28 17.04
C ALA A 31 10.60 7.35 17.89
N ASP A 32 11.35 7.92 18.83
CA ASP A 32 12.17 7.15 19.77
C ASP A 32 11.32 6.59 20.92
N SER A 33 10.08 7.06 21.07
CA SER A 33 9.10 6.55 22.05
C SER A 33 8.29 5.35 21.58
N THR A 34 8.41 4.90 20.32
CA THR A 34 7.67 3.72 19.85
C THR A 34 8.30 2.44 20.39
N LEU A 35 7.47 1.53 20.88
CA LEU A 35 7.91 0.24 21.46
C LEU A 35 8.72 -0.62 20.48
N VAL A 36 8.54 -0.41 19.18
CA VAL A 36 9.25 -1.11 18.10
C VAL A 36 9.99 -0.08 17.24
N LYS A 37 11.17 -0.47 16.74
CA LYS A 37 11.93 0.35 15.79
C LYS A 37 11.18 0.46 14.47
N GLU A 38 10.63 1.64 14.22
CA GLU A 38 9.87 1.95 13.01
C GLU A 38 10.79 2.20 11.80
N LYS A 39 10.47 1.59 10.65
CA LYS A 39 11.20 1.80 9.39
C LYS A 39 10.64 3.00 8.66
N ARG A 40 11.40 4.08 8.56
CA ARG A 40 10.90 5.38 8.07
C ARG A 40 11.88 6.09 7.15
N GLY A 41 13.13 5.63 7.07
CA GLY A 41 14.15 6.28 6.27
C GLY A 41 13.91 6.15 4.78
N ALA A 42 14.90 6.54 3.99
CA ALA A 42 14.85 6.52 2.53
C ALA A 42 14.58 5.10 1.97
N GLU A 43 14.88 4.05 2.74
CA GLU A 43 14.58 2.67 2.39
C GLU A 43 13.09 2.41 2.11
N MET A 44 12.20 3.26 2.64
CA MET A 44 10.75 3.20 2.44
C MET A 44 10.23 4.15 1.34
N ASP A 45 11.09 4.84 0.59
CA ASP A 45 10.65 5.78 -0.47
C ASP A 45 9.89 5.08 -1.60
N GLY A 46 10.29 3.87 -1.97
CA GLY A 46 9.58 3.04 -2.94
C GLY A 46 8.12 2.80 -2.52
N LEU A 47 7.90 2.44 -1.24
CA LEU A 47 6.56 2.28 -0.65
C LEU A 47 5.76 3.58 -0.71
N ARG A 48 6.33 4.70 -0.27
CA ARG A 48 5.65 6.01 -0.28
C ARG A 48 5.28 6.47 -1.69
N SER A 49 6.17 6.28 -2.66
CA SER A 49 5.93 6.59 -4.08
C SER A 49 4.85 5.69 -4.68
N ALA A 50 4.88 4.38 -4.38
CA ALA A 50 3.87 3.43 -4.83
C ALA A 50 2.50 3.82 -4.28
N LEU A 51 2.41 4.06 -2.97
CA LEU A 51 1.18 4.44 -2.29
C LEU A 51 0.59 5.72 -2.89
N ARG A 52 1.40 6.78 -3.07
CA ARG A 52 0.94 8.03 -3.70
C ARG A 52 0.35 7.79 -5.09
N GLY A 53 1.04 7.04 -5.94
CA GLY A 53 0.56 6.75 -7.30
C GLY A 53 -0.72 5.91 -7.31
N VAL A 54 -0.79 4.87 -6.48
CA VAL A 54 -1.99 4.02 -6.35
C VAL A 54 -3.18 4.82 -5.82
N THR A 55 -2.99 5.61 -4.77
CA THR A 55 -4.04 6.46 -4.20
C THR A 55 -4.53 7.50 -5.21
N LEU A 56 -3.62 8.19 -5.90
CA LEU A 56 -3.97 9.17 -6.93
C LEU A 56 -4.77 8.51 -8.06
N ALA A 57 -4.32 7.36 -8.55
CA ALA A 57 -4.97 6.67 -9.63
C ALA A 57 -6.33 6.09 -9.25
N TYR A 58 -6.47 5.56 -8.02
CA TYR A 58 -7.74 5.09 -7.48
C TYR A 58 -8.74 6.24 -7.38
N ALA A 59 -8.37 7.35 -6.73
CA ALA A 59 -9.23 8.52 -6.61
C ALA A 59 -9.62 9.10 -7.97
N SER A 60 -8.66 9.12 -8.92
CA SER A 60 -8.89 9.65 -10.26
C SER A 60 -9.88 8.83 -11.09
N GLN A 61 -10.16 7.57 -10.73
CA GLN A 61 -11.18 6.76 -11.42
C GLN A 61 -12.59 7.38 -11.30
N MET A 62 -12.80 8.26 -10.32
CA MET A 62 -14.07 8.99 -10.13
C MET A 62 -14.13 10.30 -10.94
N THR A 63 -13.14 10.55 -11.80
CA THR A 63 -13.00 11.80 -12.58
C THR A 63 -12.75 11.49 -14.07
N THR A 64 -12.77 12.51 -14.91
CA THR A 64 -12.41 12.38 -16.34
C THR A 64 -10.93 12.00 -16.56
N GLN A 65 -10.08 12.14 -15.54
CA GLN A 65 -8.65 11.82 -15.59
C GLN A 65 -8.34 10.34 -15.31
N GLY A 66 -9.34 9.49 -15.02
CA GLY A 66 -9.12 8.09 -14.64
C GLY A 66 -8.24 7.29 -15.62
N LYS A 67 -8.42 7.53 -16.93
CA LYS A 67 -7.61 6.89 -17.99
C LYS A 67 -6.14 7.28 -17.96
N VAL A 68 -5.83 8.52 -17.57
CA VAL A 68 -4.45 9.04 -17.51
C VAL A 68 -3.66 8.31 -16.42
N TYR A 69 -4.30 8.06 -15.27
CA TYR A 69 -3.63 7.48 -14.11
C TYR A 69 -3.77 5.96 -13.99
N LEU A 70 -4.58 5.32 -14.84
CA LEU A 70 -4.83 3.88 -14.82
C LEU A 70 -3.55 3.01 -14.75
N PRO A 71 -2.42 3.34 -15.42
CA PRO A 71 -1.20 2.54 -15.32
C PRO A 71 -0.65 2.36 -13.90
N PHE A 72 -0.95 3.29 -12.98
CA PHE A 72 -0.51 3.20 -11.58
C PHE A 72 -1.36 2.22 -10.73
N LEU A 73 -2.50 1.75 -11.25
CA LEU A 73 -3.30 0.67 -10.66
C LEU A 73 -2.91 -0.72 -11.19
N SER A 74 -1.62 -0.92 -11.52
CA SER A 74 -1.09 -2.19 -12.02
C SER A 74 -0.14 -2.85 -11.03
N ALA A 75 -0.13 -4.18 -11.02
CA ALA A 75 0.82 -4.96 -10.24
C ALA A 75 2.28 -4.63 -10.62
N GLY A 76 2.56 -4.45 -11.92
CA GLY A 76 3.89 -4.09 -12.42
C GLY A 76 4.39 -2.74 -11.89
N TYR A 77 3.54 -1.71 -11.86
CA TYR A 77 3.89 -0.40 -11.30
C TYR A 77 4.29 -0.49 -9.82
N VAL A 78 3.52 -1.23 -9.02
CA VAL A 78 3.76 -1.39 -7.59
C VAL A 78 4.98 -2.26 -7.33
N GLN A 79 5.10 -3.40 -8.02
CA GLN A 79 6.22 -4.32 -7.86
C GLN A 79 7.55 -3.65 -8.26
N GLY A 80 7.56 -2.84 -9.32
CA GLY A 80 8.74 -2.10 -9.77
C GLY A 80 9.29 -1.08 -8.76
N ARG A 81 8.56 -0.80 -7.66
CA ARG A 81 9.01 0.05 -6.55
C ARG A 81 9.48 -0.74 -5.33
N SER A 82 9.50 -2.07 -5.42
CA SER A 82 10.07 -2.90 -4.38
C SER A 82 11.57 -2.63 -4.24
N THR A 83 12.07 -2.77 -3.03
CA THR A 83 13.50 -2.70 -2.72
C THR A 83 13.91 -3.95 -1.94
N GLY A 84 15.21 -4.12 -1.67
CA GLY A 84 15.67 -5.15 -0.75
C GLY A 84 15.10 -5.01 0.68
N ALA A 85 14.67 -3.80 1.07
CA ALA A 85 14.12 -3.53 2.39
C ALA A 85 12.59 -3.71 2.49
N VAL A 86 11.87 -3.55 1.37
CA VAL A 86 10.40 -3.68 1.32
C VAL A 86 9.93 -4.26 -0.01
N GLY A 87 9.23 -5.41 0.06
CA GLY A 87 8.56 -6.02 -1.08
C GLY A 87 7.15 -5.48 -1.25
N LEU A 88 6.77 -5.07 -2.46
CA LEU A 88 5.46 -4.48 -2.73
C LEU A 88 4.62 -5.35 -3.67
N ARG A 89 3.33 -5.50 -3.36
CA ARG A 89 2.36 -6.24 -4.18
C ARG A 89 1.06 -5.46 -4.30
N LEU A 90 0.40 -5.54 -5.43
CA LEU A 90 -0.95 -5.03 -5.65
C LEU A 90 -1.83 -6.17 -6.16
N ASN A 91 -2.91 -6.45 -5.44
CA ASN A 91 -3.86 -7.51 -5.79
C ASN A 91 -5.24 -6.90 -6.05
N GLN A 92 -5.89 -7.33 -7.14
CA GLN A 92 -7.27 -7.00 -7.48
C GLN A 92 -8.24 -8.13 -7.06
N SER A 93 -7.72 -9.32 -6.81
CA SER A 93 -8.46 -10.47 -6.31
C SER A 93 -7.70 -11.11 -5.17
N LEU A 94 -8.43 -11.69 -4.21
CA LEU A 94 -7.87 -12.50 -3.16
C LEU A 94 -7.94 -13.98 -3.58
N PRO A 95 -6.96 -14.82 -3.19
CA PRO A 95 -7.10 -16.25 -3.33
C PRO A 95 -8.39 -16.74 -2.66
N GLY A 96 -9.03 -17.76 -3.25
CA GLY A 96 -10.28 -18.31 -2.71
C GLY A 96 -10.16 -18.80 -1.27
N SER A 97 -8.99 -19.29 -0.86
CA SER A 97 -8.69 -19.71 0.51
C SER A 97 -8.75 -18.56 1.51
N VAL A 98 -8.17 -17.40 1.18
CA VAL A 98 -8.20 -16.19 2.02
C VAL A 98 -9.62 -15.68 2.15
N THR A 99 -10.37 -15.70 1.05
CA THR A 99 -11.76 -15.25 1.02
C THR A 99 -12.64 -16.10 1.96
N LYS A 100 -12.48 -17.43 1.93
CA LYS A 100 -13.18 -18.35 2.83
C LYS A 100 -12.82 -18.13 4.31
N PHE A 101 -11.55 -17.87 4.60
CA PHE A 101 -11.12 -17.56 5.96
C PHE A 101 -11.75 -16.27 6.50
N LEU A 102 -11.74 -15.19 5.70
CA LEU A 102 -12.36 -13.92 6.08
C LEU A 102 -13.89 -14.05 6.30
N GLU A 103 -14.56 -14.86 5.48
CA GLU A 103 -15.98 -15.19 5.64
C GLU A 103 -16.26 -15.93 6.96
N LEU A 104 -15.37 -16.83 7.37
CA LEU A 104 -15.48 -17.54 8.65
C LEU A 104 -15.26 -16.59 9.84
N ALA A 105 -14.28 -15.69 9.76
CA ALA A 105 -13.93 -14.75 10.83
C ALA A 105 -14.94 -13.60 11.01
N ALA A 106 -15.76 -13.31 9.98
CA ALA A 106 -16.78 -12.27 10.02
C ALA A 106 -18.14 -12.75 10.57
N ARG A 107 -18.25 -14.03 10.94
CA ARG A 107 -19.39 -14.62 11.66
C ARG A 107 -19.16 -14.57 13.15
#